data_AF-A0A7J3C7T7-F1
#
_entry.id   AF-A0A7J3C7T7-F1
#
_cell.length_a   1.000
_cell.length_b   1.000
_cell.length_c   1.000
_cell.angle_alpha   90.00
_cell.angle_beta   90.00
_cell.angle_gamma   90.00
#
_symmetry.space_group_name_H-M   'P 1'
#
loop_
_entity.id
_entity.type
_entity.pdbx_description
1 polymer ?
#
loop_
_entity_poly.entity_id
_entity_poly.type
_entity_poly.pdbx_seq_one_letter_code
_entity_poly.pdbx_strand_id
1 'polypeptide(L)'
;MSKIADVPYGFGDVVNIAVSSMPEMKKGPGRSPVQSQDIVKVMFIQAYFGMPNRIAQGFFRLFGEKLGISSEFSYKTIERG
;
A
#
# COMPACT_ATOMS: atom_id res chain seq x y z
N MET A 1 25.38 -10.75 0.10
CA MET A 1 24.70 -9.45 -0.13
C MET A 1 23.22 -9.70 -0.28
N SER A 2 22.43 -9.35 0.74
CA SER A 2 21.01 -9.67 0.77
C SER A 2 20.25 -8.62 -0.05
N LYS A 3 19.78 -9.01 -1.24
CA LYS A 3 19.04 -8.17 -2.21
C LYS A 3 17.82 -7.43 -1.61
N ILE A 4 17.39 -7.78 -0.41
CA ILE A 4 16.22 -7.24 0.28
C ILE A 4 16.50 -5.87 0.92
N ALA A 5 17.75 -5.57 1.29
CA ALA A 5 18.09 -4.35 2.02
C ALA A 5 18.16 -3.08 1.16
N ASP A 6 18.36 -3.22 -0.16
CA ASP A 6 18.50 -2.09 -1.10
C ASP A 6 17.16 -1.64 -1.71
N VAL A 7 16.10 -2.43 -1.53
CA VAL A 7 14.75 -2.15 -2.05
C VAL A 7 14.04 -0.96 -1.38
N PRO A 8 14.28 -0.54 -0.12
CA PRO A 8 13.43 0.47 0.51
C PRO A 8 13.51 1.88 -0.09
N TYR A 9 14.69 2.32 -0.56
CA TYR A 9 14.90 3.74 -0.89
C TYR A 9 14.27 4.15 -2.24
N GLY A 10 14.40 3.34 -3.29
CA GLY A 10 13.78 3.66 -4.59
C GLY A 10 12.30 3.29 -4.68
N PHE A 11 11.86 2.34 -3.85
CA PHE A 11 10.51 1.77 -3.94
C PHE A 11 9.44 2.72 -3.39
N GLY A 12 9.72 3.44 -2.30
CA GLY A 12 8.82 4.46 -1.77
C GLY A 12 8.54 5.56 -2.79
N ASP A 13 9.56 5.99 -3.53
CA ASP A 13 9.42 7.03 -4.55
C ASP A 13 8.58 6.58 -5.74
N VAL A 14 8.82 5.36 -6.27
CA VAL A 14 8.02 4.79 -7.37
C VAL A 14 6.55 4.66 -6.96
N VAL A 15 6.30 4.19 -5.75
CA VAL A 15 4.94 4.07 -5.20
C VAL A 15 4.29 5.45 -5.06
N ASN A 16 5.00 6.44 -4.52
CA ASN A 16 4.47 7.79 -4.36
C ASN A 16 4.20 8.47 -5.70
N ILE A 17 5.07 8.30 -6.71
CA ILE A 17 4.84 8.79 -8.07
C ILE A 17 3.57 8.15 -8.65
N ALA A 18 3.43 6.83 -8.57
CA ALA A 18 2.25 6.14 -9.08
C ALA A 18 0.96 6.64 -8.42
N VAL A 19 0.96 6.77 -7.08
CA VAL A 19 -0.18 7.25 -6.30
C VAL A 19 -0.50 8.72 -6.59
N SER A 20 0.51 9.57 -6.80
CA SER A 20 0.30 11.00 -7.08
C SER A 20 -0.44 11.27 -8.40
N SER A 21 -0.36 10.32 -9.34
CA SER A 21 -1.05 10.40 -10.63
C SER A 21 -2.50 9.90 -10.60
N MET A 22 -2.98 9.42 -9.45
CA MET A 22 -4.32 8.82 -9.36
C MET A 22 -5.43 9.85 -9.17
N PRO A 23 -6.58 9.67 -9.84
CA PRO A 23 -7.77 10.47 -9.58
C PRO A 23 -8.30 10.19 -8.16
N GLU A 24 -8.93 11.19 -7.55
CA GLU A 24 -9.57 11.00 -6.25
C GLU A 24 -10.66 9.92 -6.31
N MET A 25 -10.53 8.89 -5.48
CA MET A 25 -11.56 7.85 -5.35
C MET A 25 -12.74 8.36 -4.53
N LYS A 26 -13.93 8.37 -5.12
CA LYS A 26 -15.17 8.68 -4.41
C LYS A 26 -15.45 7.63 -3.33
N LYS A 27 -15.67 8.09 -2.09
CA LYS A 27 -16.10 7.22 -0.98
C LYS A 27 -17.50 6.69 -1.26
N GLY A 28 -17.61 5.38 -1.42
CA GLY A 28 -18.89 4.68 -1.53
C GLY A 28 -19.46 4.31 -0.15
N PRO A 29 -20.77 4.04 -0.03
CA PRO A 29 -21.38 3.55 1.20
C PRO A 29 -20.69 2.25 1.68
N GLY A 30 -20.38 2.16 2.97
CA GLY A 30 -19.76 0.96 3.58
C GLY A 30 -18.25 0.79 3.34
N ARG A 31 -17.57 1.73 2.67
CA ARG A 31 -16.10 1.75 2.63
C ARG A 31 -15.51 2.32 3.92
N SER A 32 -14.47 1.67 4.41
CA SER A 32 -13.68 2.12 5.57
C SER A 32 -13.12 3.53 5.31
N PRO A 33 -13.00 4.41 6.31
CA PRO A 33 -12.54 5.80 6.15
C PRO A 33 -11.03 5.94 5.85
N VAL A 34 -10.43 4.90 5.27
CA VAL A 34 -9.00 4.80 4.93
C VAL A 34 -8.71 5.68 3.72
N GLN A 35 -7.54 6.30 3.69
CA GLN A 35 -7.11 7.06 2.53
C GLN A 35 -6.89 6.10 1.35
N SER A 36 -7.54 6.36 0.22
CA SER A 36 -7.42 5.50 -0.97
C SER A 36 -5.98 5.38 -1.46
N GLN A 37 -5.18 6.43 -1.25
CA GLN A 37 -3.74 6.43 -1.51
C GLN A 37 -3.04 5.29 -0.76
N ASP A 38 -3.31 5.13 0.53
CA ASP A 38 -2.70 4.09 1.37
C ASP A 38 -3.07 2.68 0.87
N ILE A 39 -4.30 2.49 0.41
CA ILE A 39 -4.75 1.20 -0.16
C ILE A 39 -3.97 0.88 -1.44
N VAL A 40 -3.84 1.85 -2.34
CA VAL A 40 -3.11 1.69 -3.59
C VAL A 40 -1.65 1.36 -3.34
N LYS A 41 -0.98 2.02 -2.38
CA LYS A 41 0.41 1.70 -2.02
C LYS A 41 0.56 0.21 -1.68
N VAL A 42 -0.38 -0.32 -0.90
CA VAL A 42 -0.38 -1.74 -0.52
C VAL A 42 -0.73 -2.65 -1.69
N MET A 43 -1.68 -2.28 -2.55
CA MET A 43 -1.99 -3.06 -3.76
C MET A 43 -0.82 -3.10 -4.75
N PHE A 44 -0.07 -2.00 -4.88
CA PHE A 44 1.13 -1.94 -5.73
C PHE A 44 2.21 -2.88 -5.21
N ILE A 45 2.50 -2.85 -3.91
CA ILE A 45 3.42 -3.79 -3.24
C ILE A 45 2.97 -5.24 -3.48
N GLN A 46 1.67 -5.49 -3.29
CA GLN A 46 1.10 -6.80 -3.46
C GLN A 46 1.33 -7.33 -4.89
N ALA A 47 1.03 -6.50 -5.89
CA ALA A 47 1.20 -6.85 -7.30
C ALA A 47 2.69 -7.03 -7.66
N TYR A 48 3.56 -6.14 -7.20
CA TYR A 48 4.99 -6.17 -7.50
C TYR A 48 5.67 -7.44 -6.99
N PHE A 49 5.35 -7.87 -5.77
CA PHE A 49 5.93 -9.06 -5.14
C PHE A 49 5.09 -10.33 -5.32
N GLY A 50 3.94 -10.26 -5.99
CA GLY A 50 3.02 -11.40 -6.15
C GLY A 50 2.48 -11.94 -4.82
N MET A 51 2.27 -11.08 -3.82
CA MET A 51 1.93 -11.50 -2.46
C MET A 51 0.41 -11.70 -2.25
N PRO A 52 -0.02 -12.60 -1.34
CA PRO A 52 -1.41 -12.67 -0.87
C PRO A 52 -1.80 -11.47 0.01
N ASN A 53 -3.08 -11.08 0.02
CA ASN A 53 -3.62 -9.93 0.76
C ASN A 53 -3.19 -9.86 2.25
N ARG A 54 -3.16 -11.01 2.94
CA ARG A 54 -2.74 -11.08 4.35
C ARG A 54 -1.24 -10.82 4.54
N ILE A 55 -0.42 -11.29 3.61
CA ILE A 55 1.02 -11.02 3.64
C ILE A 55 1.27 -9.55 3.32
N ALA A 56 0.53 -8.97 2.38
CA ALA A 56 0.58 -7.54 2.09
C ALA A 56 0.22 -6.67 3.30
N GLN A 57 -0.79 -7.07 4.10
CA GLN A 57 -1.10 -6.39 5.36
C GLN A 57 0.04 -6.50 6.39
N GLY A 58 0.67 -7.67 6.51
CA GLY A 58 1.85 -7.84 7.36
C GLY A 58 3.01 -6.94 6.93
N PHE A 59 3.25 -6.85 5.62
CA PHE A 59 4.26 -5.98 5.04
C PHE A 59 3.97 -4.50 5.32
N PHE A 60 2.71 -4.09 5.15
CA PHE A 60 2.26 -2.77 5.54
C PHE A 60 2.53 -2.46 7.01
N ARG A 61 2.20 -3.38 7.93
CA ARG A 61 2.45 -3.16 9.36
C ARG A 61 3.93 -2.98 9.70
N LEU A 62 4.81 -3.64 8.96
CA LEU A 62 6.26 -3.58 9.19
C LEU A 62 6.91 -2.34 8.56
N PHE A 63 6.37 -1.85 7.43
CA PHE A 63 7.01 -0.79 6.63
C PHE A 63 6.12 0.46 6.44
N GLY A 64 4.98 0.54 7.12
CA GLY A 64 3.98 1.59 6.92
C GLY A 64 4.52 3.00 7.11
N GLU A 65 5.40 3.18 8.10
CA GLU A 65 6.10 4.46 8.33
C GLU A 65 6.98 4.86 7.13
N LYS A 66 7.77 3.93 6.60
CA LYS A 66 8.64 4.17 5.43
C LYS A 66 7.85 4.40 4.14
N LEU A 67 6.65 3.84 4.06
CA LEU A 67 5.75 4.00 2.91
C LEU A 67 4.87 5.26 3.04
N GLY A 68 4.99 6.00 4.14
CA GLY A 68 4.17 7.18 4.40
C GLY A 68 2.68 6.84 4.42
N ILE A 69 2.31 5.72 5.05
CA ILE A 69 0.92 5.32 5.21
C ILE A 69 0.34 6.04 6.42
N SER A 70 -0.76 6.76 6.20
CA SER A 70 -1.35 7.67 7.18
C SER A 70 -2.37 7.01 8.11
N SER A 71 -2.90 5.84 7.72
CA SER A 71 -4.00 5.18 8.42
C SER A 71 -3.83 3.66 8.46
N GLU A 72 -4.10 3.03 9.61
CA GLU A 72 -4.10 1.57 9.71
C GLU A 72 -5.39 0.98 9.12
N PHE A 73 -5.26 -0.12 8.39
CA PHE A 73 -6.40 -0.87 7.87
C PHE A 73 -6.13 -2.37 7.77
N SER A 74 -7.21 -3.15 7.76
CA SER A 74 -7.12 -4.59 7.63
C SER A 74 -7.01 -5.05 6.18
N TYR A 75 -6.57 -6.28 5.95
CA TYR A 75 -6.56 -6.88 4.61
C TYR A 75 -7.94 -6.91 3.94
N LYS A 76 -9.04 -6.85 4.71
CA LYS A 76 -10.41 -6.75 4.16
C LYS A 76 -10.69 -5.43 3.45
N THR A 77 -9.89 -4.41 3.72
CA THR A 77 -9.89 -3.15 2.97
C THR A 77 -9.15 -3.32 1.65
N ILE A 78 -8.01 -4.04 1.64
CA ILE A 78 -7.26 -4.37 0.41
C ILE A 78 -8.11 -5.21 -0.56
N GLU A 79 -8.82 -6.22 -0.04
CA GLU A 79 -9.75 -7.06 -0.81
C GLU A 79 -10.84 -6.27 -1.53
N ARG A 80 -11.17 -5.07 -1.04
CA ARG A 80 -12.29 -4.26 -1.52
C ARG A 80 -11.89 -3.19 -2.53
N GLY A 81 -10.59 -2.90 -2.69
CA GLY A 81 -10.09 -1.79 -3.51
C GLY A 81 -10.45 -0.44 -2.93
#